data_AF-A0A228QJT8-F1
#
_entry.id   AF-A0A228QJT8-F1
#
_cell.length_a   1.000
_cell.length_b   1.000
_cell.length_c   1.000
_cell.angle_alpha   90.00
_cell.angle_beta   90.00
_cell.angle_gamma   90.00
#
_symmetry.space_group_name_H-M   'P 1'
#
loop_
_entity.id
_entity.type
_entity.pdbx_description
1 polymer ?
#
loop_
_entity_poly.entity_id
_entity_poly.type
_entity_poly.pdbx_seq_one_letter_code
_entity_poly.pdbx_strand_id
1 'polypeptide(L)' 'MTPHDVMMIFERMNAEGKAAADLDHACAGFAGWLAEAWSRLNEDEIAVLTSIGASLYREGYARRY' A
#
# COMPACT_ATOMS: atom_id res chain seq x y z
N MET A 1 -2.13 14.43 13.41
CA MET A 1 -1.63 13.66 12.26
C MET A 1 -2.11 14.37 11.01
N THR A 2 -1.20 14.96 10.24
CA THR A 2 -1.48 15.61 8.94
C THR A 2 -0.97 14.73 7.80
N PRO A 3 -1.41 14.94 6.54
CA PRO A 3 -0.83 14.24 5.39
C PRO A 3 0.70 14.39 5.31
N HIS A 4 1.22 15.55 5.70
CA HIS A 4 2.66 15.80 5.75
C HIS A 4 3.37 14.94 6.81
N ASP A 5 2.79 14.82 8.01
CA ASP A 5 3.34 13.95 9.06
C ASP A 5 3.39 12.48 8.60
N VAL A 6 2.37 12.03 7.88
CA VAL A 6 2.31 10.65 7.34
C VAL A 6 3.38 10.43 6.27
N MET A 7 3.61 11.41 5.39
CA MET A 7 4.69 11.36 4.40
C MET A 7 6.07 11.26 5.07
N MET A 8 6.31 12.03 6.14
CA MET A 8 7.55 11.95 6.92
C MET A 8 7.77 10.55 7.52
N ILE A 9 6.69 9.86 7.92
CA ILE A 9 6.76 8.47 8.40
C ILE A 9 7.17 7.54 7.25
N PHE A 10 6.59 7.69 6.06
CA PHE A 10 6.96 6.88 4.89
C PHE A 10 8.43 7.06 4.50
N GLU A 11 8.90 8.31 4.44
CA GLU A 11 10.29 8.63 4.15
C GLU A 11 11.23 8.00 5.18
N ARG A 12 10.88 8.10 6.46
CA ARG A 12 11.65 7.48 7.54
C ARG A 12 11.68 5.97 7.45
N MET A 13 10.55 5.31 7.20
CA MET A 13 10.49 3.85 7.05
C MET A 13 11.30 3.35 5.85
N ASN A 14 11.29 4.11 4.75
CA ASN A 14 12.11 3.84 3.58
C ASN A 14 13.60 4.01 3.88
N ALA A 15 13.99 5.10 4.54
CA ALA A 15 15.38 5.38 4.93
C ALA A 15 15.94 4.36 5.95
N GLU A 16 15.09 3.85 6.84
CA GLU A 16 15.46 2.81 7.81
C GLU A 16 15.57 1.42 7.17
N GLY A 17 15.32 1.27 5.86
CA GLY A 17 15.32 -0.02 5.17
C GLY A 17 14.22 -0.97 5.64
N LYS A 18 13.23 -0.47 6.40
CA LYS A 18 12.07 -1.26 6.86
C LYS A 18 11.02 -1.45 5.77
N ALA A 19 11.17 -0.74 4.65
CA ALA A 19 10.46 -1.02 3.40
C ALA A 19 11.02 -2.25 2.65
N ALA A 20 11.79 -3.13 3.31
CA ALA A 20 12.51 -4.26 2.73
C ALA A 20 11.64 -5.35 2.05
N ALA A 21 10.31 -5.23 2.05
CA ALA A 21 9.47 -6.07 1.22
C ALA A 21 9.62 -5.63 -0.23
N ASP A 22 9.93 -6.57 -1.13
CA ASP A 22 9.84 -6.29 -2.56
C ASP A 22 8.40 -5.83 -2.89
N LEU A 23 8.25 -5.01 -3.94
CA LEU A 23 6.97 -4.41 -4.33
C LEU A 23 5.84 -5.44 -4.53
N ASP A 24 6.14 -6.64 -5.00
CA ASP A 24 5.19 -7.72 -5.15
C ASP A 24 4.78 -8.30 -3.80
N HIS A 25 5.72 -8.46 -2.87
CA HIS A 25 5.41 -8.89 -1.50
C HIS A 25 4.56 -7.86 -0.76
N ALA A 26 4.86 -6.57 -0.93
CA ALA A 26 4.04 -5.49 -0.39
C ALA A 26 2.63 -5.47 -1.01
N CYS A 27 2.52 -5.67 -2.33
CA CYS A 27 1.24 -5.74 -3.03
C CYS A 27 0.40 -6.94 -2.57
N ALA A 28 1.01 -8.12 -2.42
CA ALA A 28 0.33 -9.32 -1.94
C ALA A 28 -0.11 -9.19 -0.48
N GLY A 29 0.74 -8.65 0.38
CA GLY A 29 0.40 -8.38 1.79
C GLY A 29 -0.74 -7.37 1.93
N PHE A 30 -0.72 -6.29 1.14
CA PHE A 30 -1.81 -5.32 1.11
C PHE A 30 -3.12 -5.94 0.63
N ALA A 31 -3.09 -6.76 -0.44
CA ALA A 31 -4.28 -7.44 -0.95
C ALA A 31 -4.87 -8.40 0.09
N GLY A 32 -4.03 -9.16 0.80
CA GLY A 32 -4.46 -10.05 1.89
C GLY A 32 -5.14 -9.29 3.03
N TRP A 33 -4.50 -8.21 3.52
CA TRP A 33 -5.08 -7.35 4.55
C TRP A 33 -6.39 -6.71 4.11
N LEU A 34 -6.47 -6.23 2.86
CA LEU A 34 -7.67 -5.59 2.33
C LEU A 34 -8.84 -6.58 2.21
N ALA A 35 -8.57 -7.82 1.82
CA ALA A 35 -9.58 -8.88 1.77
C ALA A 35 -10.16 -9.19 3.16
N GLU A 36 -9.31 -9.28 4.19
CA GLU A 36 -9.75 -9.48 5.58
C GLU A 36 -10.53 -8.27 6.13
N ALA A 37 -10.10 -7.06 5.75
CA ALA A 37 -10.73 -5.82 6.17
C ALA A 37 -12.03 -5.50 5.42
N TRP A 38 -12.28 -6.12 4.26
CA TRP A 38 -13.27 -5.67 3.29
C TRP A 38 -14.66 -5.39 3.88
N SER A 39 -15.16 -6.28 4.73
CA SER A 39 -16.50 -6.16 5.31
C SER A 39 -16.66 -5.05 6.34
N ARG A 40 -15.57 -4.44 6.81
CA ARG A 40 -15.57 -3.37 7.83
C ARG A 40 -15.36 -1.98 7.24
N LEU A 41 -15.10 -1.88 5.94
CA LEU A 41 -14.80 -0.64 5.24
C LEU A 41 -16.07 -0.09 4.58
N ASN A 42 -16.16 1.23 4.49
CA ASN A 42 -17.19 1.88 3.69
C ASN A 42 -16.77 2.00 2.21
N GLU A 43 -17.70 2.43 1.35
CA GLU A 43 -17.47 2.50 -0.10
C GLU A 43 -16.34 3.46 -0.49
N ASP A 44 -16.21 4.61 0.18
CA ASP A 44 -15.14 5.58 -0.07
C ASP A 44 -13.77 5.01 0.33
N GLU A 45 -13.69 4.35 1.48
CA GLU A 45 -12.48 3.66 1.95
C GLU A 45 -12.07 2.54 0.99
N ILE A 46 -13.03 1.73 0.54
CA ILE A 46 -12.80 0.67 -0.46
C ILE A 46 -12.27 1.28 -1.74
N ALA A 47 -12.86 2.37 -2.24
CA ALA A 47 -12.43 3.02 -3.48
C ALA A 47 -10.97 3.53 -3.38
N VAL A 48 -10.63 4.21 -2.29
CA VAL A 48 -9.27 4.71 -2.05
C VAL A 48 -8.26 3.57 -1.93
N LEU A 49 -8.55 2.57 -1.09
CA LEU A 49 -7.64 1.44 -0.86
C LEU A 49 -7.45 0.58 -2.11
N THR A 50 -8.50 0.36 -2.89
CA THR A 50 -8.41 -0.37 -4.16
C THR A 50 -7.58 0.40 -5.19
N SER A 51 -7.69 1.74 -5.25
CA SER A 51 -6.86 2.58 -6.12
C SER A 51 -5.37 2.53 -5.74
N ILE A 52 -5.06 2.52 -4.44
CA ILE A 52 -3.69 2.33 -3.93
C ILE A 52 -3.18 0.95 -4.35
N GLY A 53 -3.95 -0.12 -4.12
CA GLY A 53 -3.59 -1.48 -4.50
C GLY A 53 -3.31 -1.64 -6.00
N ALA A 54 -4.15 -1.04 -6.86
CA ALA A 54 -3.96 -1.04 -8.31
C ALA A 54 -2.67 -0.30 -8.72
N SER A 55 -2.34 0.80 -8.05
CA SER A 55 -1.10 1.54 -8.28
C SER A 55 0.13 0.73 -7.86
N LEU A 56 0.08 0.04 -6.72
CA LEU A 56 1.13 -0.87 -6.27
C LEU A 56 1.33 -2.03 -7.24
N TYR A 57 0.25 -2.67 -7.69
CA TYR A 57 0.29 -3.74 -8.68
C TYR A 57 0.95 -3.27 -9.99
N ARG A 58 0.59 -2.07 -10.47
CA ARG A 58 1.22 -1.49 -11.66
C ARG A 58 2.71 -1.27 -11.45
N GLU A 59 3.15 -0.68 -10.34
CA GLU A 59 4.56 -0.39 -10.12
C GLU A 59 5.40 -1.66 -9.84
N GLY A 60 4.85 -2.68 -9.18
CA GLY A 60 5.53 -3.96 -8.95
C GLY A 60 5.58 -4.83 -10.20
N TYR A 61 4.43 -5.03 -10.84
CA TYR A 61 4.27 -5.95 -11.96
C TYR A 61 4.73 -5.34 -13.30
N ALA A 62 4.46 -4.05 -13.57
CA ALA A 62 4.89 -3.40 -14.83
C ALA A 62 6.37 -3.01 -14.84
N ARG A 63 7.10 -3.14 -13.71
CA ARG A 63 8.57 -3.09 -13.73
C ARG A 63 9.20 -4.44 -14.05
N ARG A 64 8.40 -5.52 -14.01
CA ARG A 64 8.85 -6.90 -14.19
C ARG A 64 8.58 -7.44 -15.60
N TYR A 65 7.66 -6.81 -16.35
CA TYR A 65 7.25 -7.13 -17.72
C TYR A 65 7.07 -5.86 -18.54
#